data_AF-A0A7C4GKD2-F1
#
_entry.id   AF-A0A7C4GKD2-F1
#
_cell.length_a   1.000
_cell.length_b   1.000
_cell.length_c   1.000
_cell.angle_alpha   90.00
_cell.angle_beta   90.00
_cell.angle_gamma   90.00
#
_symmetry.space_group_name_H-M   'P 1'
#
loop_
_entity.id
_entity.type
_entity.pdbx_description
1 polymer ?
#
loop_
_entity_poly.entity_id
_entity_poly.type
_entity_poly.pdbx_seq_one_letter_code
_entity_poly.pdbx_strand_id
1 'polypeptide(L)'
;MPSKWASRFIAAAIIHGAIAAIITLYIVLGQLTFLKPEPSRVIAFGSAGMWFTFGYLSYILVGVVGVAVTALFYHYIEEEMSKPYSGIASKLAWLHLLLMNIGVAGATWLMMISGYLGGAAMLPPEVGGRGWNPGQVHANVFYAVPMGYPFWIAIFVVLLAAGVLLGGLGYLITWRRSQ
;
A
#
# COMPACT_ATOMS: atom_id res chain seq x y z
N MET A 1 -22.41 3.11 21.92
CA MET A 1 -21.05 3.10 22.54
C MET A 1 -20.11 3.13 21.37
N PRO A 2 -19.10 4.01 21.27
CA PRO A 2 -18.36 4.21 20.02
C PRO A 2 -17.85 2.89 19.40
N SER A 3 -18.06 2.72 18.09
CA SER A 3 -17.71 1.51 17.33
C SER A 3 -16.23 1.17 17.53
N LYS A 4 -16.00 0.00 18.13
CA LYS A 4 -14.66 -0.46 18.49
C LYS A 4 -13.83 -0.73 17.23
N TRP A 5 -14.43 -1.29 16.19
CA TRP A 5 -13.72 -1.60 14.96
C TRP A 5 -13.52 -0.39 14.08
N ALA A 6 -14.52 0.48 13.93
CA ALA A 6 -14.34 1.73 13.20
C ALA A 6 -13.19 2.54 13.80
N SER A 7 -13.13 2.66 15.13
CA SER A 7 -12.05 3.38 15.82
C SER A 7 -10.65 2.85 15.48
N ARG A 8 -10.48 1.52 15.35
CA ARG A 8 -9.20 0.90 14.97
C ARG A 8 -8.82 1.19 13.52
N PHE A 9 -9.77 1.11 12.59
CA PHE A 9 -9.51 1.44 11.19
C PHE A 9 -9.28 2.94 10.98
N ILE A 10 -9.97 3.81 11.73
CA ILE A 10 -9.68 5.25 11.75
C ILE A 10 -8.25 5.51 12.22
N ALA A 11 -7.82 4.87 13.31
CA ALA A 11 -6.45 5.01 13.80
C ALA A 11 -5.42 4.56 12.74
N ALA A 12 -5.66 3.43 12.08
CA ALA A 12 -4.81 2.96 10.98
C ALA A 12 -4.78 3.94 9.80
N ALA A 13 -5.94 4.48 9.39
CA ALA A 13 -6.03 5.46 8.31
C ALA A 13 -5.28 6.77 8.64
N ILE A 14 -5.36 7.24 9.90
CA ILE A 14 -4.59 8.40 10.37
C ILE A 14 -3.09 8.14 10.26
N ILE A 15 -2.63 6.96 10.70
CA ILE A 15 -1.22 6.57 10.61
C ILE A 15 -0.78 6.50 9.14
N HIS A 16 -1.54 5.83 8.28
CA HIS A 16 -1.25 5.77 6.85
C HIS A 16 -1.25 7.14 6.19
N GLY A 17 -2.18 8.02 6.55
CA GLY A 17 -2.23 9.40 6.07
C GLY A 17 -1.00 10.21 6.47
N ALA A 18 -0.56 10.08 7.73
CA ALA A 18 0.67 10.73 8.21
C ALA A 18 1.91 10.21 7.47
N ILE A 19 2.01 8.89 7.26
CA ILE A 19 3.11 8.30 6.49
C ILE A 19 3.06 8.77 5.03
N ALA A 20 1.89 8.81 4.39
CA ALA A 20 1.74 9.30 3.02
C ALA A 20 2.22 10.76 2.90
N ALA A 21 1.92 11.61 3.88
CA ALA A 21 2.43 12.98 3.93
C ALA A 21 3.96 13.02 4.04
N ILE A 22 4.55 12.21 4.93
CA ILE A 22 6.01 12.11 5.08
C ILE A 22 6.67 11.63 3.78
N ILE A 23 6.14 10.58 3.15
CA ILE A 23 6.64 10.07 1.87
C ILE A 23 6.55 11.14 0.79
N THR A 24 5.43 11.87 0.73
CA THR A 24 5.23 12.95 -0.25
C THR A 24 6.26 14.06 -0.05
N LEU A 25 6.47 14.51 1.19
CA LEU A 25 7.50 15.51 1.51
C LEU A 25 8.90 15.00 1.18
N TYR A 26 9.20 13.73 1.48
CA TYR A 26 10.48 13.11 1.15
C TYR A 26 10.73 13.12 -0.37
N ILE A 27 9.73 12.79 -1.18
CA ILE A 27 9.85 12.81 -2.66
C ILE A 27 10.01 14.24 -3.18
N VAL A 28 9.16 15.16 -2.73
CA VAL A 28 9.10 16.54 -3.25
C VAL A 28 10.30 17.38 -2.80
N LEU A 29 10.71 17.29 -1.54
CA LEU A 29 11.87 18.01 -1.05
C LEU A 29 13.18 17.30 -1.41
N GLY A 30 13.15 15.96 -1.41
CA GLY A 30 14.31 15.13 -1.76
C GLY A 30 14.76 15.36 -3.19
N GLN A 31 13.84 15.47 -4.17
CA GLN A 31 14.24 15.71 -5.57
C GLN A 31 14.99 17.03 -5.77
N LEU A 32 14.71 18.04 -4.93
CA LEU A 32 15.39 19.34 -4.95
C LEU A 32 16.79 19.29 -4.34
N THR A 33 17.09 18.27 -3.53
CA THR A 33 18.27 18.24 -2.66
C THR A 33 19.14 17.00 -2.90
N PHE A 34 18.68 15.81 -2.52
CA PHE A 34 19.51 14.60 -2.44
C PHE A 34 19.01 13.39 -3.27
N LEU A 35 17.74 13.37 -3.72
CA LEU A 35 17.22 12.29 -4.58
C LEU A 35 17.58 12.57 -6.03
N LYS A 36 18.67 11.96 -6.49
CA LYS A 36 19.13 11.98 -7.89
C LYS A 36 19.25 10.55 -8.44
N PRO A 37 18.89 10.30 -9.71
CA PRO A 37 18.11 11.17 -10.60
C PRO A 37 16.77 11.61 -9.99
N GLU A 38 16.27 12.78 -10.37
CA GLU A 38 15.05 13.33 -9.77
C GLU A 38 13.86 12.37 -9.99
N PRO A 39 13.06 12.05 -8.96
CA PRO A 39 11.82 11.29 -9.09
C PRO A 39 10.92 11.77 -10.24
N SER A 40 10.81 13.08 -10.48
CA SER A 40 10.05 13.63 -11.61
C SER A 40 10.58 13.16 -12.97
N ARG A 41 11.91 13.10 -13.13
CA ARG A 41 12.56 12.57 -14.33
C ARG A 41 12.36 11.06 -14.47
N VAL A 42 12.48 10.33 -13.36
CA VAL A 42 12.22 8.87 -13.33
C VAL A 42 10.79 8.55 -13.78
N ILE A 43 9.81 9.32 -13.30
CA ILE A 43 8.40 9.16 -13.69
C ILE A 43 8.22 9.53 -15.16
N ALA A 44 8.76 10.67 -15.61
CA ALA A 44 8.59 11.14 -16.99
C ALA A 44 9.20 10.20 -18.03
N PHE A 45 10.29 9.51 -17.69
CA PHE A 45 10.92 8.52 -18.58
C PHE A 45 10.13 7.22 -18.68
N GLY A 46 9.35 6.88 -17.65
CA GLY A 46 8.47 5.71 -17.64
C GLY A 46 9.21 4.38 -17.45
N SER A 47 8.71 3.32 -18.10
CA SER A 47 9.20 1.94 -17.95
C SER A 47 9.19 1.47 -16.48
N ALA A 48 10.33 1.01 -15.94
CA ALA A 48 10.45 0.61 -14.54
C ALA A 48 10.02 1.71 -13.56
N GLY A 49 10.21 2.99 -13.93
CA GLY A 49 9.77 4.14 -13.13
C GLY A 49 8.25 4.20 -12.92
N MET A 50 7.44 3.56 -13.77
CA MET A 50 5.99 3.52 -13.58
C MET A 50 5.56 2.73 -12.34
N TRP A 51 6.36 1.76 -11.89
CA TRP A 51 6.10 1.05 -10.63
C TRP A 51 6.23 1.96 -9.42
N PHE A 52 7.05 3.01 -9.49
CA PHE A 52 7.11 4.03 -8.45
C PHE A 52 5.79 4.80 -8.34
N THR A 53 5.29 5.31 -9.47
CA THR A 53 4.01 6.02 -9.52
C THR A 53 2.86 5.12 -9.09
N PHE A 54 2.81 3.89 -9.59
CA PHE A 54 1.76 2.94 -9.25
C PHE A 54 1.77 2.58 -7.76
N GLY A 55 2.95 2.36 -7.17
CA GLY A 55 3.10 2.14 -5.74
C GLY A 55 2.61 3.33 -4.91
N TYR A 56 3.05 4.55 -5.25
CA TYR A 56 2.65 5.76 -4.52
C TYR A 56 1.14 6.01 -4.58
N LEU A 57 0.54 5.97 -5.77
CA LEU A 57 -0.90 6.18 -5.93
C LEU A 57 -1.71 5.06 -5.25
N SER A 58 -1.27 3.80 -5.37
CA SER A 58 -1.94 2.69 -4.70
C SER A 58 -1.86 2.80 -3.18
N TYR A 59 -0.77 3.34 -2.62
CA TYR A 59 -0.68 3.54 -1.18
C TYR A 59 -1.67 4.61 -0.68
N ILE A 60 -1.82 5.72 -1.42
CA ILE A 60 -2.83 6.74 -1.09
C ILE A 60 -4.24 6.14 -1.22
N LEU A 61 -4.54 5.52 -2.35
CA LEU A 61 -5.88 5.01 -2.64
C LEU A 61 -6.29 3.86 -1.73
N VAL A 62 -5.42 2.89 -1.49
CA VAL A 62 -5.76 1.69 -0.70
C VAL A 62 -5.40 1.87 0.77
N GLY A 63 -4.20 2.39 1.06
CA GLY A 63 -3.67 2.48 2.42
C GLY A 63 -4.26 3.63 3.21
N VAL A 64 -4.58 4.75 2.57
CA VAL A 64 -5.23 5.89 3.24
C VAL A 64 -6.74 5.84 3.02
N VAL A 65 -7.18 5.99 1.76
CA VAL A 65 -8.61 6.12 1.44
C VAL A 65 -9.35 4.81 1.67
N GLY A 66 -8.80 3.69 1.19
CA GLY A 66 -9.38 2.36 1.39
C GLY A 66 -9.60 2.05 2.87
N VAL A 67 -8.55 2.17 3.69
CA VAL A 67 -8.63 1.94 5.15
C VAL A 67 -9.62 2.88 5.84
N ALA A 68 -9.70 4.16 5.43
CA ALA A 68 -10.68 5.10 5.97
C ALA A 68 -12.13 4.70 5.62
N VAL A 69 -12.38 4.32 4.36
CA VAL A 69 -13.71 3.85 3.91
C VAL A 69 -14.09 2.54 4.61
N THR A 70 -13.12 1.65 4.84
CA THR A 70 -13.30 0.42 5.62
C THR A 70 -13.85 0.69 7.02
N ALA A 71 -13.43 1.79 7.66
CA ALA A 71 -13.96 2.19 8.96
C ALA A 71 -15.46 2.52 8.92
N LEU A 72 -15.95 3.11 7.82
CA LEU A 72 -17.37 3.44 7.65
C LEU A 72 -18.25 2.19 7.62
N PHE A 73 -17.79 1.11 6.98
CA PHE A 73 -18.51 -0.17 6.99
C PHE A 73 -18.61 -0.76 8.39
N TYR A 74 -17.52 -0.73 9.17
CA TYR A 74 -17.57 -1.17 10.56
C TYR A 74 -18.47 -0.29 11.42
N HIS A 75 -18.40 1.04 11.24
CA HIS A 75 -19.23 1.99 11.98
C HIS A 75 -20.72 1.75 11.72
N TYR A 76 -21.10 1.63 10.45
CA TYR A 76 -22.48 1.38 10.06
C TYR A 76 -23.02 0.07 10.66
N ILE A 77 -22.25 -1.01 10.61
CA ILE A 77 -22.70 -2.31 11.15
C ILE A 77 -22.78 -2.28 12.69
N GLU A 78 -21.81 -1.65 13.37
CA GLU A 78 -21.77 -1.64 14.84
C GLU A 78 -22.74 -0.63 15.48
N GLU A 79 -22.81 0.60 14.96
CA GLU A 79 -23.66 1.66 15.52
C GLU A 79 -25.05 1.68 14.86
N GLU A 80 -25.11 1.93 13.55
CA GLU A 80 -26.39 2.15 12.85
C GLU A 80 -27.27 0.90 12.83
N MET A 81 -26.66 -0.28 12.67
CA MET A 81 -27.38 -1.54 12.73
C MET A 81 -27.42 -2.15 14.13
N SER A 82 -26.68 -1.61 15.10
CA SER A 82 -26.54 -2.15 16.46
C SER A 82 -26.07 -3.61 16.49
N LYS A 83 -25.25 -4.06 15.53
CA LYS A 83 -24.75 -5.44 15.43
C LYS A 83 -23.25 -5.48 15.77
N PRO A 84 -22.87 -5.54 17.06
CA PRO A 84 -21.47 -5.57 17.45
C PRO A 84 -20.79 -6.85 16.95
N TYR A 85 -19.53 -6.71 16.52
CA TYR A 85 -18.71 -7.83 16.08
C TYR A 85 -18.34 -8.73 17.27
N SER A 86 -18.62 -10.02 17.14
CA SER A 86 -18.30 -11.03 18.16
C SER A 86 -17.88 -12.36 17.51
N GLY A 87 -17.28 -13.25 18.30
CA GLY A 87 -16.90 -14.59 17.85
C GLY A 87 -16.01 -14.59 16.60
N ILE A 88 -16.40 -15.35 15.57
CA ILE A 88 -15.66 -15.47 14.31
C ILE A 88 -15.56 -14.14 13.56
N ALA A 89 -16.60 -13.31 13.57
CA ALA A 89 -16.60 -12.03 12.87
C ALA A 89 -15.54 -11.08 13.46
N SER A 90 -15.37 -11.09 14.78
CA SER A 90 -14.32 -10.33 15.48
C SER A 90 -12.91 -10.80 15.09
N LYS A 91 -12.70 -12.11 14.96
CA LYS A 91 -11.42 -12.66 14.46
C LYS A 91 -11.14 -12.25 13.01
N LEU A 92 -12.15 -12.31 12.15
CA LEU A 92 -12.05 -11.87 10.76
C LEU A 92 -11.75 -10.37 10.66
N ALA A 93 -12.32 -9.53 11.54
CA ALA A 93 -12.01 -8.11 11.60
C ALA A 93 -10.57 -7.82 12.02
N TRP A 94 -10.02 -8.59 12.97
CA TRP A 94 -8.59 -8.53 13.29
C TRP A 94 -7.72 -8.90 12.08
N LEU A 95 -8.02 -10.02 11.43
CA LEU A 95 -7.26 -10.45 10.25
C LEU A 95 -7.35 -9.43 9.11
N HIS A 96 -8.53 -8.86 8.88
CA HIS A 96 -8.72 -7.78 7.92
C HIS A 96 -7.81 -6.59 8.22
N LEU A 97 -7.86 -6.08 9.46
CA LEU A 97 -7.04 -4.95 9.88
C LEU A 97 -5.56 -5.26 9.69
N LEU A 98 -5.08 -6.41 10.15
CA LEU A 98 -3.65 -6.74 10.13
C LEU A 98 -3.15 -6.97 8.70
N LEU A 99 -3.84 -7.81 7.93
CA LEU A 99 -3.41 -8.20 6.60
C LEU A 99 -3.57 -7.08 5.57
N MET A 100 -4.63 -6.26 5.66
CA MET A 100 -4.81 -5.12 4.76
C MET A 100 -3.68 -4.09 4.95
N ASN A 101 -3.38 -3.71 6.20
CA ASN A 101 -2.37 -2.68 6.46
C ASN A 101 -0.94 -3.18 6.16
N ILE A 102 -0.60 -4.43 6.53
CA ILE A 102 0.70 -5.01 6.17
C ILE A 102 0.83 -5.21 4.65
N GLY A 103 -0.22 -5.74 4.02
CA GLY A 103 -0.23 -6.01 2.59
C GLY A 103 -0.09 -4.75 1.75
N VAL A 104 -0.85 -3.69 2.07
CA VAL A 104 -0.77 -2.43 1.32
C VAL A 104 0.58 -1.75 1.53
N ALA A 105 1.09 -1.65 2.76
CA ALA A 105 2.39 -1.04 3.02
C ALA A 105 3.51 -1.81 2.31
N GLY A 106 3.59 -3.13 2.52
CA GLY A 106 4.63 -3.97 1.95
C GLY A 106 4.63 -3.97 0.41
N ALA A 107 3.45 -4.13 -0.21
CA ALA A 107 3.37 -4.15 -1.67
C ALA A 107 3.78 -2.80 -2.27
N THR A 108 3.19 -1.71 -1.78
CA THR A 108 3.37 -0.39 -2.39
C THR A 108 4.75 0.20 -2.12
N TRP A 109 5.35 -0.04 -0.96
CA TRP A 109 6.68 0.45 -0.65
C TRP A 109 7.75 -0.26 -1.47
N LEU A 110 7.61 -1.57 -1.66
CA LEU A 110 8.50 -2.32 -2.55
C LEU A 110 8.34 -1.89 -4.01
N MET A 111 7.12 -1.63 -4.47
CA MET A 111 6.87 -1.04 -5.80
C MET A 111 7.55 0.34 -5.92
N MET A 112 7.42 1.19 -4.90
CA MET A 112 8.07 2.51 -4.88
C MET A 112 9.59 2.40 -4.96
N ILE A 113 10.21 1.65 -4.05
CA ILE A 113 11.67 1.52 -4.00
C ILE A 113 12.22 0.88 -5.27
N SER A 114 11.68 -0.27 -5.69
CA SER A 114 12.17 -0.95 -6.89
C SER A 114 11.90 -0.14 -8.16
N GLY A 115 10.75 0.50 -8.27
CA GLY A 115 10.41 1.35 -9.40
C GLY A 115 11.33 2.57 -9.52
N TYR A 116 11.63 3.23 -8.40
CA TYR A 116 12.57 4.36 -8.39
C TYR A 116 13.98 3.89 -8.78
N LEU A 117 14.51 2.85 -8.13
CA LEU A 117 15.86 2.35 -8.42
C LEU A 117 15.98 1.85 -9.87
N GLY A 118 14.96 1.13 -10.36
CA GLY A 118 14.94 0.61 -11.72
C GLY A 118 14.86 1.74 -12.75
N GLY A 119 13.89 2.65 -12.59
CA GLY A 119 13.73 3.78 -13.51
C GLY A 119 14.94 4.73 -13.50
N ALA A 120 15.53 4.98 -12.32
CA ALA A 120 16.77 5.74 -12.20
C ALA A 120 17.94 5.09 -12.96
N ALA A 121 18.10 3.77 -12.87
CA ALA A 121 19.16 3.06 -13.58
C ALA A 121 18.99 3.10 -15.11
N MET A 122 17.75 3.15 -15.61
CA MET A 122 17.47 3.21 -17.05
C MET A 122 17.71 4.58 -17.67
N LEU A 123 17.70 5.64 -16.85
CA LEU A 123 17.99 6.98 -17.35
C LEU A 123 19.41 7.05 -17.95
N PRO A 124 19.63 7.91 -18.97
CA PRO A 124 20.95 8.11 -19.55
C PRO A 124 21.99 8.62 -18.52
N PRO A 125 23.29 8.31 -18.68
CA PRO A 125 24.34 8.79 -17.78
C PRO A 125 24.42 10.32 -17.67
N GLU A 126 24.09 11.04 -18.75
CA GLU A 126 24.12 12.51 -18.82
C GLU A 126 23.15 13.17 -17.83
N VAL A 127 22.13 12.42 -17.40
CA VAL A 127 21.11 12.86 -16.45
C VAL A 127 21.19 12.09 -15.11
N GLY A 128 22.34 11.46 -14.84
CA GLY A 128 22.66 10.78 -13.59
C GLY A 128 22.20 9.32 -13.49
N GLY A 129 21.71 8.73 -14.57
CA GLY A 129 21.36 7.31 -14.62
C GLY A 129 22.52 6.40 -15.01
N ARG A 130 22.22 5.13 -15.35
CA ARG A 130 23.24 4.15 -15.77
C ARG A 130 23.11 3.74 -17.24
N GLY A 131 22.10 4.22 -17.95
CA GLY A 131 21.78 3.82 -19.32
C GLY A 131 21.41 2.34 -19.46
N TRP A 132 20.92 1.73 -18.37
CA TRP A 132 20.61 0.30 -18.38
C TRP A 132 19.37 -0.01 -19.21
N ASN A 133 19.41 -1.12 -19.95
CA ASN A 133 18.23 -1.64 -20.61
C ASN A 133 17.32 -2.41 -19.62
N PRO A 134 16.07 -2.73 -19.99
CA PRO A 134 15.14 -3.45 -19.10
C PRO A 134 15.67 -4.79 -18.57
N GLY A 135 16.45 -5.52 -19.37
CA GLY A 135 17.03 -6.80 -18.96
C GLY A 135 18.07 -6.63 -17.85
N GLN A 136 18.91 -5.61 -17.96
CA GLN A 136 19.88 -5.25 -16.91
C GLN A 136 19.18 -4.80 -15.63
N VAL A 137 18.08 -4.05 -15.72
CA VAL A 137 17.29 -3.68 -14.54
C VAL A 137 16.65 -4.89 -13.86
N HIS A 138 16.12 -5.84 -14.64
CA HIS A 138 15.59 -7.07 -14.05
C HIS A 138 16.67 -7.79 -13.26
N ALA A 139 17.81 -8.08 -13.88
CA ALA A 139 18.89 -8.83 -13.23
C ALA A 139 19.50 -8.10 -12.02
N ASN A 140 19.73 -6.79 -12.13
CA ASN A 140 20.56 -6.05 -11.16
C ASN A 140 19.78 -5.20 -10.16
N VAL A 141 18.49 -4.95 -10.39
CA VAL A 141 17.63 -4.20 -9.46
C VAL A 141 16.49 -5.08 -8.97
N PHE A 142 15.67 -5.61 -9.88
CA PHE A 142 14.49 -6.37 -9.46
C PHE A 142 14.85 -7.68 -8.78
N TYR A 143 15.94 -8.33 -9.16
CA TYR A 143 16.46 -9.54 -8.51
C TYR A 143 17.66 -9.28 -7.57
N ALA A 144 17.88 -8.03 -7.16
CA ALA A 144 18.94 -7.68 -6.21
C ALA A 144 18.68 -8.19 -4.78
N VAL A 145 17.43 -8.50 -4.45
CA VAL A 145 17.01 -9.09 -3.17
C VAL A 145 16.68 -10.57 -3.37
N PRO A 146 16.78 -11.43 -2.34
CA PRO A 146 16.42 -12.85 -2.45
C PRO A 146 15.03 -13.02 -3.05
N MET A 147 14.87 -13.90 -4.04
CA MET A 147 13.62 -14.12 -4.82
C MET A 147 13.11 -12.93 -5.67
N GLY A 148 13.72 -11.76 -5.54
CA GLY A 148 13.38 -10.54 -6.27
C GLY A 148 12.17 -9.76 -5.74
N TYR A 149 12.16 -8.45 -5.98
CA TYR A 149 11.06 -7.54 -5.64
C TYR A 149 9.70 -8.03 -6.16
N PRO A 150 9.54 -8.51 -7.41
CA PRO A 150 8.24 -8.97 -7.89
C PRO A 150 7.62 -10.08 -7.04
N PHE A 151 8.44 -11.01 -6.54
CA PHE A 151 7.97 -12.08 -5.66
C PHE A 151 7.40 -11.53 -4.36
N TRP A 152 8.15 -10.66 -3.66
CA TRP A 152 7.70 -10.09 -2.39
C TRP A 152 6.49 -9.17 -2.56
N ILE A 153 6.46 -8.37 -3.63
CA ILE A 153 5.28 -7.58 -4.00
C ILE A 153 4.06 -8.49 -4.14
N ALA A 154 4.18 -9.62 -4.85
CA ALA A 154 3.08 -10.57 -5.02
C ALA A 154 2.60 -11.15 -3.68
N ILE A 155 3.52 -11.51 -2.77
CA ILE A 155 3.16 -11.98 -1.43
C ILE A 155 2.35 -10.93 -0.67
N PHE A 156 2.79 -9.68 -0.65
CA PHE A 156 2.07 -8.62 0.06
C PHE A 156 0.71 -8.28 -0.60
N VAL A 157 0.61 -8.36 -1.92
CA VAL A 157 -0.68 -8.22 -2.63
C VAL A 157 -1.63 -9.36 -2.24
N VAL A 158 -1.14 -10.60 -2.13
CA VAL A 158 -1.94 -11.74 -1.67
C VAL A 158 -2.40 -11.55 -0.23
N LEU A 159 -1.53 -11.07 0.67
CA LEU A 159 -1.91 -10.74 2.04
C LEU A 159 -2.99 -9.66 2.09
N LEU A 160 -2.81 -8.58 1.33
CA LEU A 160 -3.80 -7.51 1.18
C LEU A 160 -5.16 -8.07 0.72
N ALA A 161 -5.15 -8.84 -0.36
CA ALA A 161 -6.37 -9.44 -0.92
C ALA A 161 -7.06 -10.38 0.07
N ALA A 162 -6.29 -11.24 0.74
CA ALA A 162 -6.81 -12.12 1.79
C ALA A 162 -7.44 -11.32 2.94
N GLY A 163 -6.77 -10.25 3.39
CA GLY A 163 -7.30 -9.34 4.42
C GLY A 163 -8.65 -8.75 4.03
N VAL A 164 -8.74 -8.17 2.83
CA VAL A 164 -9.97 -7.55 2.31
C VAL A 164 -11.10 -8.58 2.18
N LEU A 165 -10.82 -9.78 1.66
CA LEU A 165 -11.82 -10.84 1.50
C LEU A 165 -12.33 -11.36 2.85
N LEU A 166 -11.44 -11.56 3.82
CA LEU A 166 -11.81 -11.95 5.19
C LEU A 166 -12.64 -10.86 5.88
N GLY A 167 -12.29 -9.59 5.66
CA GLY A 167 -13.06 -8.43 6.08
C GLY A 167 -14.47 -8.43 5.52
N GLY A 168 -14.59 -8.59 4.21
CA GLY A 168 -15.85 -8.71 3.49
C GLY A 168 -16.73 -9.86 4.02
N LEU A 169 -16.13 -11.02 4.29
CA LEU A 169 -16.84 -12.13 4.93
C LEU A 169 -17.33 -11.76 6.34
N GLY A 170 -16.50 -11.07 7.13
CA GLY A 170 -16.87 -10.53 8.43
C GLY A 170 -18.02 -9.53 8.36
N TYR A 171 -18.06 -8.68 7.33
CA TYR A 171 -19.21 -7.81 7.03
C TYR A 171 -20.47 -8.64 6.79
N LEU A 172 -20.43 -9.60 5.88
CA LEU A 172 -21.60 -10.40 5.51
C LEU A 172 -22.16 -11.22 6.67
N ILE A 173 -21.30 -11.87 7.46
CA ILE A 173 -21.72 -12.66 8.63
C ILE A 173 -22.45 -11.77 9.64
N THR A 174 -21.87 -10.62 9.97
CA THR A 174 -22.43 -9.73 10.99
C THR A 174 -23.68 -9.03 10.49
N TRP A 175 -23.68 -8.60 9.22
CA TRP A 175 -24.80 -7.93 8.59
C TRP A 175 -26.05 -8.82 8.52
N ARG A 176 -25.88 -10.11 8.18
CA ARG A 176 -26.98 -11.08 8.04
C ARG A 176 -27.47 -11.69 9.36
N ARG A 177 -26.77 -11.49 10.47
CA ARG A 177 -27.20 -11.99 11.79
C ARG A 177 -28.57 -11.38 12.13
N SER A 178 -29.54 -12.18 12.60
CA SER A 178 -30.78 -11.64 13.14
C SER A 178 -30.49 -10.72 14.34
N GLN A 179 -31.34 -9.73 14.59
CA GLN A 179 -31.24 -8.92 15.80
C GLN A 179 -31.43 -9.80 17.03
#